data_AF-A0A7S6MA20-F1
#
_entry.id   AF-A0A7S6MA20-F1
#
_cell.length_a   1.000
_cell.length_b   1.000
_cell.length_c   1.000
_cell.angle_alpha   90.00
_cell.angle_beta   90.00
_cell.angle_gamma   90.00
#
_symmetry.space_group_name_H-M   'P 1'
#
loop_
_entity.id
_entity.type
_entity.pdbx_description
1 polymer ?
#
loop_
_entity_poly.entity_id
_entity_poly.type
_entity_poly.pdbx_seq_one_letter_code
_entity_poly.pdbx_strand_id
1 'polypeptide(L)'
;MKPRAGDAAPDAGAAPAKVASEPSPLTALDNFHPIEAGRAYRCAQVREATLPWIVRTHGIRTVVNLRGPNPGTDWYDREVRVCDELGVRRIDIRMSASSLPTPENLLLLFDTIRTAEEPLLFHCKSGADRTGMAAAAWRRIQLGEDAVAAGRQLSMRFGHFRNVHPEMFELIRMMTPTREWIEQEYPRALAERNAAHTERAQKKSGDDD
;
A
#
# COMPACT_ATOMS: atom_id res chain seq x y z
N MET A 1 11.08 -53.21 29.00
CA MET A 1 10.40 -51.91 29.19
C MET A 1 10.60 -51.12 27.89
N LYS A 2 9.53 -50.84 27.13
CA LYS A 2 9.59 -50.20 25.81
C LYS A 2 9.84 -48.68 25.93
N PRO A 3 10.53 -48.02 25.00
CA PRO A 3 10.48 -46.57 24.88
C PRO A 3 9.17 -46.12 24.19
N ARG A 4 8.62 -44.97 24.62
CA ARG A 4 7.44 -44.31 24.04
C ARG A 4 7.87 -43.28 22.98
N ALA A 5 7.20 -43.33 21.84
CA ALA A 5 7.04 -42.23 20.89
C ALA A 5 6.39 -41.01 21.57
N GLY A 6 6.53 -39.77 21.12
CA GLY A 6 7.11 -39.20 19.92
C GLY A 6 6.57 -37.78 19.83
N ASP A 7 7.42 -36.81 19.53
CA ASP A 7 7.00 -35.45 19.20
C ASP A 7 7.60 -35.13 17.82
N ALA A 8 6.74 -35.24 16.81
CA ALA A 8 7.04 -34.76 15.47
C ALA A 8 6.99 -33.23 15.52
N ALA A 9 8.10 -32.59 15.17
CA ALA A 9 8.17 -31.16 14.93
C ALA A 9 7.19 -30.75 13.82
N PRO A 10 6.59 -29.54 13.90
CA PRO A 10 5.66 -29.07 12.87
C PRO A 10 6.40 -28.88 11.54
N ASP A 11 5.73 -29.35 10.50
CA ASP A 11 6.09 -29.28 9.09
C ASP A 11 6.52 -27.86 8.69
N ALA A 12 7.77 -27.72 8.29
CA ALA A 12 8.31 -26.49 7.74
C ALA A 12 7.63 -26.26 6.38
N GLY A 13 6.60 -25.42 6.38
CA GLY A 13 5.80 -25.07 5.21
C GLY A 13 6.66 -24.88 3.97
N ALA A 14 6.40 -25.72 2.97
CA ALA A 14 7.09 -25.72 1.70
C ALA A 14 7.16 -24.31 1.10
N ALA A 15 8.36 -23.88 0.71
CA ALA A 15 8.55 -22.69 -0.10
C ALA A 15 7.71 -22.79 -1.38
N PRO A 16 7.02 -21.71 -1.81
CA PRO A 16 6.21 -21.77 -3.02
C PRO A 16 7.10 -22.15 -4.21
N ALA A 17 6.65 -23.16 -4.97
CA ALA A 17 7.31 -23.64 -6.16
C ALA A 17 7.54 -22.48 -7.14
N LYS A 18 8.77 -22.34 -7.64
CA LYS A 18 9.10 -21.39 -8.72
C LYS A 18 8.18 -21.66 -9.91
N VAL A 19 7.24 -20.74 -10.17
CA VAL A 19 6.47 -20.73 -11.41
C VAL A 19 7.45 -20.33 -12.53
N ALA A 20 8.00 -21.32 -13.22
CA ALA A 20 8.88 -21.10 -14.36
C ALA A 20 8.30 -21.82 -15.58
N SER A 21 7.52 -21.10 -16.40
CA SER A 21 7.35 -21.32 -17.86
C SER A 21 6.26 -20.44 -18.50
N GLU A 22 5.33 -19.85 -17.75
CA GLU A 22 4.28 -19.01 -18.34
C GLU A 22 4.75 -17.57 -18.61
N PRO A 23 4.44 -17.00 -19.80
CA PRO A 23 4.77 -15.61 -20.09
C PRO A 23 4.07 -14.68 -19.10
N SER A 24 4.74 -13.60 -18.70
CA SER A 24 4.19 -12.65 -17.75
C SER A 24 2.90 -12.02 -18.31
N PRO A 25 1.77 -12.06 -17.57
CA PRO A 25 0.53 -11.38 -17.96
C PRO A 25 0.58 -9.88 -17.64
N LEU A 26 1.71 -9.36 -17.15
CA LEU A 26 1.88 -7.95 -16.83
C LEU A 26 1.97 -7.11 -18.10
N THR A 27 1.28 -5.98 -18.05
CA THR A 27 1.33 -4.92 -19.06
C THR A 27 1.82 -3.63 -18.41
N ALA A 28 2.20 -2.64 -19.21
CA ALA A 28 2.57 -1.32 -18.69
C ALA A 28 1.44 -0.66 -17.86
N LEU A 29 0.17 -1.01 -18.12
CA LEU A 29 -0.99 -0.50 -17.39
C LEU A 29 -1.08 -1.03 -15.95
N ASP A 30 -0.43 -2.16 -15.66
CA ASP A 30 -0.46 -2.77 -14.33
C ASP A 30 0.48 -2.05 -13.35
N ASN A 31 1.35 -1.13 -13.84
CA ASN A 31 2.25 -0.28 -13.02
C ASN A 31 3.03 -1.09 -11.96
N PHE A 32 3.39 -2.33 -12.30
CA PHE A 32 3.99 -3.27 -11.37
C PHE A 32 5.49 -3.05 -11.24
N HIS A 33 5.96 -2.75 -10.02
CA HIS A 33 7.37 -2.49 -9.74
C HIS A 33 7.78 -3.00 -8.35
N PRO A 34 9.03 -3.41 -8.16
CA PRO A 34 9.58 -3.58 -6.82
C PRO A 34 9.72 -2.21 -6.14
N ILE A 35 9.28 -2.12 -4.88
CA ILE A 35 9.70 -1.06 -3.97
C ILE A 35 11.06 -1.45 -3.41
N GLU A 36 11.17 -2.69 -2.93
CA GLU A 36 12.40 -3.37 -2.50
C GLU A 36 12.25 -4.85 -2.85
N ALA A 37 13.14 -5.39 -3.69
CA ALA A 37 12.96 -6.72 -4.26
C ALA A 37 12.96 -7.80 -3.17
N GLY A 38 11.97 -8.70 -3.21
CA GLY A 38 11.78 -9.74 -2.20
C GLY A 38 11.18 -9.26 -0.88
N ARG A 39 10.81 -7.97 -0.76
CA ARG A 39 10.26 -7.40 0.48
C ARG A 39 8.98 -6.61 0.28
N ALA A 40 8.93 -5.77 -0.74
CA ALA A 40 7.75 -4.96 -1.03
C ALA A 40 7.65 -4.62 -2.52
N TYR A 41 6.43 -4.67 -3.03
CA TYR A 41 6.07 -4.42 -4.41
C TYR A 41 4.88 -3.45 -4.48
N ARG A 42 4.69 -2.85 -5.66
CA ARG A 42 3.59 -1.93 -5.96
C ARG A 42 2.94 -2.26 -7.30
N CYS A 43 1.64 -2.02 -7.44
CA CYS A 43 0.93 -2.08 -8.72
C CYS A 43 -0.34 -1.22 -8.79
N ALA A 44 -0.92 -1.14 -9.99
CA ALA A 44 -2.30 -0.73 -10.22
C ALA A 44 -3.27 -1.86 -9.88
N GLN A 45 -4.58 -1.62 -10.05
CA GLN A 45 -5.56 -2.69 -9.95
C GLN A 45 -5.35 -3.60 -11.16
N VAL A 46 -4.85 -4.80 -10.89
CA VAL A 46 -4.52 -5.76 -11.95
C VAL A 46 -5.75 -6.55 -12.39
N ARG A 47 -5.64 -7.16 -13.57
CA ARG A 47 -6.65 -8.07 -14.11
C ARG A 47 -6.60 -9.43 -13.40
N GLU A 48 -7.64 -10.22 -13.63
CA GLU A 48 -7.92 -11.47 -12.91
C GLU A 48 -6.75 -12.46 -12.88
N ALA A 49 -6.15 -12.78 -14.04
CA ALA A 49 -5.03 -13.72 -14.10
C ALA A 49 -3.72 -13.16 -13.54
N THR A 50 -3.62 -11.84 -13.38
CA THR A 50 -2.35 -11.16 -13.06
C THR A 50 -2.04 -11.20 -11.57
N LEU A 51 -3.03 -11.04 -10.68
CA LEU A 51 -2.79 -11.10 -9.22
C LEU A 51 -2.26 -12.47 -8.76
N PRO A 52 -2.86 -13.62 -9.15
CA PRO A 52 -2.32 -14.92 -8.81
C PRO A 52 -0.90 -15.14 -9.33
N TRP A 53 -0.59 -14.63 -10.54
CA TRP A 53 0.74 -14.71 -11.11
C TRP A 53 1.76 -13.90 -10.30
N ILE A 54 1.42 -12.67 -9.91
CA ILE A 54 2.28 -11.82 -9.06
C ILE A 54 2.55 -12.52 -7.73
N VAL A 55 1.49 -13.01 -7.08
CA VAL A 55 1.58 -13.69 -5.78
C VAL A 55 2.53 -14.88 -5.86
N ARG A 56 2.33 -15.78 -6.83
CA ARG A 56 3.14 -17.00 -6.93
C ARG A 56 4.58 -16.71 -7.38
N THR A 57 4.77 -15.79 -8.32
CA THR A 57 6.09 -15.46 -8.89
C THR A 57 6.96 -14.71 -7.89
N HIS A 58 6.38 -13.79 -7.11
CA HIS A 58 7.12 -12.96 -6.16
C HIS A 58 6.96 -13.40 -4.70
N GLY A 59 6.22 -14.49 -4.46
CA GLY A 59 5.98 -15.03 -3.13
C GLY A 59 5.21 -14.07 -2.21
N ILE A 60 4.35 -13.20 -2.74
CA ILE A 60 3.63 -12.18 -1.95
C ILE A 60 2.85 -12.85 -0.82
N ARG A 61 3.04 -12.33 0.41
CA ARG A 61 2.39 -12.84 1.63
C ARG A 61 1.27 -11.94 2.11
N THR A 62 1.37 -10.64 1.82
CA THR A 62 0.35 -9.66 2.19
C THR A 62 -0.01 -8.75 1.02
N VAL A 63 -1.29 -8.66 0.66
CA VAL A 63 -1.83 -7.69 -0.30
C VAL A 63 -2.52 -6.55 0.45
N VAL A 64 -2.10 -5.32 0.17
CA VAL A 64 -2.62 -4.10 0.80
C VAL A 64 -3.41 -3.30 -0.24
N ASN A 65 -4.73 -3.31 -0.10
CA ASN A 65 -5.67 -2.60 -0.97
C ASN A 65 -5.94 -1.18 -0.43
N LEU A 66 -5.42 -0.17 -1.13
CA LEU A 66 -5.56 1.24 -0.74
C LEU A 66 -6.85 1.89 -1.26
N ARG A 67 -7.70 1.13 -1.96
CA ARG A 67 -9.04 1.58 -2.40
C ARG A 67 -10.08 1.36 -1.29
N GLY A 68 -9.76 0.54 -0.30
CA GLY A 68 -10.68 0.10 0.75
C GLY A 68 -11.65 -1.00 0.29
N PRO A 69 -12.46 -1.54 1.22
CA PRO A 69 -13.41 -2.60 0.92
C PRO A 69 -14.50 -2.12 -0.04
N ASN A 70 -14.83 -2.91 -1.07
CA ASN A 70 -15.87 -2.57 -2.04
C ASN A 70 -16.72 -3.78 -2.45
N PRO A 71 -17.43 -4.41 -1.49
CA PRO A 71 -18.18 -5.65 -1.70
C PRO A 71 -19.25 -5.49 -2.78
N GLY A 72 -19.44 -6.54 -3.58
CA GLY A 72 -20.40 -6.55 -4.68
C GLY A 72 -19.86 -5.93 -5.96
N THR A 73 -18.59 -5.50 -5.96
CA THR A 73 -17.91 -5.13 -7.20
C THR A 73 -16.98 -6.23 -7.65
N ASP A 74 -17.10 -6.57 -8.92
CA ASP A 74 -16.29 -7.52 -9.67
C ASP A 74 -14.81 -7.57 -9.29
N TRP A 75 -14.13 -6.41 -9.26
CA TRP A 75 -12.69 -6.35 -9.00
C TRP A 75 -12.36 -6.71 -7.55
N TYR A 76 -13.19 -6.29 -6.60
CA TYR A 76 -12.95 -6.49 -5.18
C TYR A 76 -13.29 -7.92 -4.76
N ASP A 77 -14.45 -8.41 -5.18
CA ASP A 77 -14.89 -9.76 -4.84
C ASP A 77 -13.94 -10.81 -5.46
N ARG A 78 -13.38 -10.53 -6.66
CA ARG A 78 -12.31 -11.35 -7.24
C ARG A 78 -11.03 -11.31 -6.42
N GLU A 79 -10.58 -10.12 -6.00
CA GLU A 79 -9.37 -9.98 -5.19
C GLU A 79 -9.48 -10.74 -3.86
N VAL A 80 -10.64 -10.65 -3.20
CA VAL A 80 -10.95 -11.44 -2.00
C VAL A 80 -10.79 -12.93 -2.29
N ARG A 81 -11.50 -13.45 -3.31
CA ARG A 81 -11.43 -14.86 -3.69
C ARG A 81 -10.01 -15.33 -3.98
N VAL A 82 -9.26 -14.58 -4.78
CA VAL A 82 -7.87 -14.92 -5.12
C VAL A 82 -6.97 -14.93 -3.89
N CYS A 83 -7.11 -13.97 -2.98
CA CYS A 83 -6.31 -13.96 -1.75
C CYS A 83 -6.65 -15.17 -0.86
N ASP A 84 -7.93 -15.50 -0.72
CA ASP A 84 -8.39 -16.64 0.08
C ASP A 84 -7.91 -17.98 -0.51
N GLU A 85 -8.03 -18.17 -1.83
CA GLU A 85 -7.58 -19.36 -2.55
C GLU A 85 -6.06 -19.58 -2.46
N LEU A 86 -5.29 -18.49 -2.39
CA LEU A 86 -3.83 -18.54 -2.33
C LEU A 86 -3.29 -18.50 -0.89
N GLY A 87 -4.16 -18.36 0.11
CA GLY A 87 -3.75 -18.21 1.51
C GLY A 87 -2.93 -16.94 1.77
N VAL A 88 -3.19 -15.87 1.02
CA VAL A 88 -2.49 -14.58 1.15
C VAL A 88 -3.29 -13.66 2.04
N ARG A 89 -2.63 -13.01 2.99
CA ARG A 89 -3.30 -12.04 3.86
C ARG A 89 -3.70 -10.82 3.06
N ARG A 90 -4.95 -10.38 3.21
CA ARG A 90 -5.48 -9.17 2.58
C ARG A 90 -5.79 -8.11 3.63
N ILE A 91 -5.36 -6.88 3.41
CA ILE A 91 -5.61 -5.74 4.31
C ILE A 91 -6.17 -4.60 3.49
N ASP A 92 -7.38 -4.16 3.83
CA ASP A 92 -8.00 -2.99 3.20
C ASP A 92 -7.75 -1.73 4.02
N ILE A 93 -7.25 -0.69 3.35
CA ILE A 93 -7.06 0.63 3.96
C ILE A 93 -7.67 1.65 2.99
N ARG A 94 -8.82 2.23 3.35
CA ARG A 94 -9.50 3.16 2.46
C ARG A 94 -8.75 4.48 2.41
N MET A 95 -8.19 4.81 1.25
CA MET A 95 -7.55 6.11 1.01
C MET A 95 -8.14 6.81 -0.21
N SER A 96 -8.26 8.14 -0.10
CA SER A 96 -8.50 9.05 -1.23
C SER A 96 -7.19 9.38 -1.93
N ALA A 97 -7.22 9.69 -3.22
CA ALA A 97 -6.05 10.24 -3.91
C ALA A 97 -5.94 11.78 -3.73
N SER A 98 -7.05 12.43 -3.37
CA SER A 98 -7.20 13.90 -3.34
C SER A 98 -7.37 14.45 -1.93
N SER A 99 -7.22 13.63 -0.90
CA SER A 99 -7.20 14.08 0.49
C SER A 99 -6.15 13.31 1.28
N LEU A 100 -5.65 13.92 2.35
CA LEU A 100 -4.83 13.22 3.32
C LEU A 100 -5.63 12.05 3.95
N PRO A 101 -4.98 10.93 4.30
CA PRO A 101 -5.63 9.83 5.02
C PRO A 101 -6.07 10.28 6.42
N THR A 102 -7.07 9.60 6.98
CA THR A 102 -7.41 9.82 8.39
C THR A 102 -6.29 9.30 9.29
N PRO A 103 -6.15 9.79 10.54
CA PRO A 103 -5.16 9.27 11.48
C PRO A 103 -5.25 7.75 11.67
N GLU A 104 -6.46 7.21 11.71
CA GLU A 104 -6.71 5.77 11.88
C GLU A 104 -6.20 4.97 10.68
N ASN A 105 -6.45 5.45 9.45
CA ASN A 105 -5.97 4.78 8.24
C ASN A 105 -4.45 4.90 8.10
N LEU A 106 -3.86 6.04 8.50
CA LEU A 106 -2.41 6.21 8.50
C LEU A 106 -1.74 5.29 9.54
N LEU A 107 -2.33 5.16 10.72
CA LEU A 107 -1.86 4.26 11.77
C LEU A 107 -1.98 2.80 11.35
N LEU A 108 -3.10 2.41 10.73
CA LEU A 108 -3.29 1.07 10.19
C LEU A 108 -2.25 0.75 9.09
N LEU A 109 -1.92 1.72 8.23
CA LEU A 109 -0.85 1.56 7.24
C LEU A 109 0.51 1.39 7.92
N PHE A 110 0.82 2.23 8.91
CA PHE A 110 2.06 2.14 9.67
C PHE A 110 2.24 0.78 10.35
N ASP A 111 1.20 0.29 11.02
CA ASP A 111 1.21 -1.02 11.67
C ASP A 111 1.33 -2.15 10.66
N THR A 112 0.58 -2.07 9.56
CA THR A 112 0.69 -3.04 8.47
C THR A 112 2.11 -3.13 7.94
N ILE A 113 2.76 -1.99 7.68
CA ILE A 113 4.14 -1.95 7.18
C ILE A 113 5.11 -2.57 8.18
N ARG A 114 4.93 -2.33 9.48
CA ARG A 114 5.84 -2.83 10.52
C ARG A 114 5.66 -4.31 10.84
N THR A 115 4.45 -4.85 10.75
CA THR A 115 4.12 -6.15 11.36
C THR A 115 3.55 -7.18 10.41
N ALA A 116 3.16 -6.81 9.18
CA ALA A 116 2.66 -7.79 8.22
C ALA A 116 3.80 -8.63 7.63
N GLU A 117 3.46 -9.84 7.19
CA GLU A 117 4.43 -10.75 6.57
C GLU A 117 4.85 -10.20 5.20
N GLU A 118 6.17 -10.06 5.01
CA GLU A 118 6.79 -9.71 3.72
C GLU A 118 6.91 -10.98 2.85
N PRO A 119 6.84 -10.87 1.51
CA PRO A 119 6.75 -9.65 0.73
C PRO A 119 5.34 -9.03 0.68
N LEU A 120 5.26 -7.70 0.83
CA LEU A 120 4.00 -6.95 0.67
C LEU A 120 3.75 -6.55 -0.79
N LEU A 121 2.48 -6.45 -1.17
CA LEU A 121 2.04 -5.83 -2.42
C LEU A 121 1.06 -4.69 -2.12
N PHE A 122 1.44 -3.44 -2.40
CA PHE A 122 0.56 -2.28 -2.31
C PHE A 122 -0.11 -2.00 -3.64
N HIS A 123 -1.43 -1.79 -3.64
CA HIS A 123 -2.13 -1.39 -4.85
C HIS A 123 -3.24 -0.36 -4.61
N CYS A 124 -3.61 0.32 -5.68
CA CYS A 124 -4.79 1.18 -5.73
C CYS A 124 -5.39 1.10 -7.15
N LYS A 125 -6.17 2.09 -7.60
CA LYS A 125 -6.73 2.05 -8.97
C LYS A 125 -5.64 2.06 -10.06
N SER A 126 -4.73 3.05 -10.05
CA SER A 126 -3.71 3.27 -11.10
C SER A 126 -2.29 2.91 -10.67
N GLY A 127 -2.07 2.58 -9.40
CA GLY A 127 -0.73 2.31 -8.88
C GLY A 127 0.15 3.57 -8.72
N ALA A 128 -0.44 4.76 -8.90
CA ALA A 128 0.28 6.03 -8.89
C ALA A 128 0.28 6.69 -7.52
N ASP A 129 -0.82 7.37 -7.13
CA ASP A 129 -0.83 8.32 -6.02
C ASP A 129 -0.82 7.63 -4.65
N ARG A 130 -1.90 6.92 -4.29
CA ARG A 130 -2.02 6.20 -3.01
C ARG A 130 -0.95 5.14 -2.86
N THR A 131 -0.72 4.37 -3.93
CA THR A 131 0.33 3.35 -3.97
C THR A 131 1.72 3.97 -3.84
N GLY A 132 1.98 5.09 -4.51
CA GLY A 132 3.26 5.81 -4.41
C GLY A 132 3.50 6.35 -3.01
N MET A 133 2.45 6.85 -2.35
CA MET A 133 2.50 7.30 -0.96
C MET A 133 2.81 6.13 -0.03
N ALA A 134 2.07 5.02 -0.14
CA ALA A 134 2.32 3.83 0.68
C ALA A 134 3.73 3.25 0.44
N ALA A 135 4.21 3.25 -0.80
CA ALA A 135 5.57 2.82 -1.14
C ALA A 135 6.64 3.75 -0.53
N ALA A 136 6.44 5.07 -0.56
CA ALA A 136 7.31 6.02 0.10
C ALA A 136 7.30 5.83 1.63
N ALA A 137 6.11 5.69 2.23
CA ALA A 137 5.96 5.43 3.66
C ALA A 137 6.67 4.13 4.06
N TRP A 138 6.54 3.07 3.27
CA TRP A 138 7.24 1.80 3.50
C TRP A 138 8.76 2.00 3.53
N ARG A 139 9.34 2.75 2.57
CA ARG A 139 10.79 3.03 2.57
C ARG A 139 11.22 3.86 3.77
N ARG A 140 10.44 4.87 4.18
CA ARG A 140 10.74 5.66 5.39
C ARG A 140 10.71 4.81 6.66
N ILE A 141 9.68 3.96 6.82
CA ILE A 141 9.47 3.15 8.02
C ILE A 141 10.47 1.98 8.09
N GLN A 142 10.67 1.25 7.00
CA GLN A 142 11.46 0.01 6.99
C GLN A 142 12.96 0.26 6.71
N LEU A 143 13.30 1.31 5.96
CA LEU A 143 14.69 1.59 5.54
C LEU A 143 15.26 2.89 6.16
N GLY A 144 14.44 3.68 6.85
CA GLY A 144 14.89 4.94 7.46
C GLY A 144 15.24 6.04 6.45
N GLU A 145 14.75 5.93 5.20
CA GLU A 145 15.04 6.92 4.17
C GLU A 145 14.45 8.29 4.50
N ASP A 146 15.14 9.35 4.08
CA ASP A 146 14.60 10.71 4.14
C ASP A 146 13.42 10.91 3.16
N ALA A 147 12.73 12.04 3.29
CA ALA A 147 11.52 12.30 2.53
C ALA A 147 11.80 12.52 1.03
N VAL A 148 13.02 12.94 0.68
CA VAL A 148 13.44 13.20 -0.71
C VAL A 148 13.69 11.88 -1.42
N ALA A 149 14.45 10.98 -0.79
CA ALA A 149 14.73 9.65 -1.31
C ALA A 149 13.44 8.82 -1.45
N ALA A 150 12.65 8.72 -0.37
CA ALA A 150 11.39 7.99 -0.38
C ALA A 150 10.37 8.62 -1.36
N GLY A 151 10.36 9.95 -1.46
CA GLY A 151 9.50 10.71 -2.37
C GLY A 151 9.68 10.37 -3.85
N ARG A 152 10.76 9.68 -4.25
CA ARG A 152 10.93 9.17 -5.63
C ARG A 152 9.87 8.14 -6.03
N GLN A 153 9.23 7.50 -5.05
CA GLN A 153 8.06 6.63 -5.27
C GLN A 153 6.82 7.42 -5.73
N LEU A 154 6.81 8.73 -5.56
CA LEU A 154 5.80 9.67 -6.06
C LEU A 154 6.39 10.47 -7.23
N SER A 155 6.58 9.81 -8.37
CA SER A 155 7.17 10.43 -9.56
C SER A 155 6.40 10.11 -10.83
N MET A 156 6.66 10.90 -11.89
CA MET A 156 6.05 10.71 -13.21
C MET A 156 6.34 9.31 -13.79
N ARG A 157 7.44 8.67 -13.38
CA ARG A 157 7.74 7.27 -13.74
C ARG A 157 6.60 6.32 -13.38
N PHE A 158 5.90 6.58 -12.29
CA PHE A 158 4.78 5.78 -11.81
C PHE A 158 3.42 6.44 -12.07
N GLY A 159 3.37 7.48 -12.91
CA GLY A 159 2.16 8.21 -13.25
C GLY A 159 1.67 9.20 -12.18
N HIS A 160 2.49 9.53 -11.18
CA HIS A 160 2.14 10.54 -10.18
C HIS A 160 2.55 11.95 -10.65
N PHE A 161 1.61 12.88 -10.55
CA PHE A 161 1.80 14.29 -10.88
C PHE A 161 1.50 15.16 -9.67
N ARG A 162 2.54 15.78 -9.10
CA ARG A 162 2.43 16.61 -7.88
C ARG A 162 1.36 17.69 -7.97
N ASN A 163 1.19 18.30 -9.14
CA ASN A 163 0.24 19.39 -9.33
C ASN A 163 -1.22 18.91 -9.36
N VAL A 164 -1.46 17.60 -9.49
CA VAL A 164 -2.80 17.00 -9.52
C VAL A 164 -3.17 16.42 -8.15
N HIS A 165 -2.20 15.78 -7.48
CA HIS A 165 -2.40 15.13 -6.18
C HIS A 165 -1.31 15.53 -5.17
N PRO A 166 -1.22 16.81 -4.77
CA PRO A 166 -0.16 17.27 -3.88
C PRO A 166 -0.22 16.64 -2.49
N GLU A 167 -1.40 16.20 -2.03
CA GLU A 167 -1.66 15.65 -0.70
C GLU A 167 -0.71 14.51 -0.34
N MET A 168 -0.52 13.58 -1.27
CA MET A 168 0.30 12.39 -1.08
C MET A 168 1.78 12.74 -0.90
N PHE A 169 2.27 13.73 -1.64
CA PHE A 169 3.65 14.18 -1.52
C PHE A 169 3.88 14.97 -0.24
N GLU A 170 2.94 15.85 0.13
CA GLU A 170 3.03 16.63 1.35
C GLU A 170 3.04 15.75 2.60
N LEU A 171 2.22 14.68 2.62
CA LEU A 171 2.24 13.70 3.72
C LEU A 171 3.64 13.13 3.93
N ILE A 172 4.31 12.68 2.86
CA ILE A 172 5.65 12.09 2.96
C ILE A 172 6.70 13.10 3.43
N ARG A 173 6.54 14.38 3.08
CA ARG A 173 7.42 15.45 3.56
C ARG A 173 7.27 15.74 5.05
N MET A 174 6.03 15.82 5.54
CA MET A 174 5.75 16.19 6.93
C MET A 174 5.84 15.00 7.89
N MET A 175 5.68 13.78 7.39
CA MET A 175 5.62 12.57 8.20
C MET A 175 6.92 12.30 8.93
N THR A 176 6.85 12.16 10.26
CA THR A 176 7.84 11.42 11.03
C THR A 176 7.39 9.97 11.12
N PRO A 177 8.24 8.97 10.75
CA PRO A 177 7.82 7.57 10.67
C PRO A 177 7.77 6.90 12.05
N THR A 178 7.03 7.49 12.99
CA THR A 178 6.80 6.97 14.34
C THR A 178 5.31 6.92 14.63
N ARG A 179 4.92 5.93 15.44
CA ARG A 179 3.54 5.82 15.95
C ARG A 179 3.12 7.09 16.68
N GLU A 180 3.98 7.59 17.56
CA GLU A 180 3.72 8.78 18.38
C GLU A 180 3.36 10.00 17.53
N TRP A 181 4.08 10.24 16.44
CA TRP A 181 3.78 11.35 15.54
C TRP A 181 2.40 11.18 14.88
N ILE A 182 2.06 9.97 14.43
CA ILE A 182 0.76 9.68 13.82
C ILE A 182 -0.40 9.88 14.81
N GLU A 183 -0.19 9.54 16.08
CA GLU A 183 -1.23 9.62 17.11
C GLU A 183 -1.38 11.05 17.68
N GLN A 184 -0.29 11.81 17.81
CA GLN A 184 -0.29 13.07 18.56
C GLN A 184 -0.11 14.33 17.71
N GLU A 185 0.67 14.26 16.63
CA GLU A 185 1.01 15.44 15.82
C GLU A 185 0.18 15.49 14.53
N TYR A 186 0.02 14.35 13.86
CA TYR A 186 -0.69 14.27 12.60
C TYR A 186 -2.15 14.75 12.67
N PRO A 187 -2.96 14.44 13.71
CA PRO A 187 -4.33 14.94 13.79
C PRO A 187 -4.40 16.47 13.85
N ARG A 188 -3.45 17.10 14.54
CA ARG A 188 -3.35 18.57 14.63
C ARG A 188 -3.00 19.17 13.27
N ALA A 189 -1.97 18.64 12.61
CA ALA A 189 -1.55 19.13 11.30
C ALA A 189 -2.63 18.91 10.21
N LEU A 190 -3.40 17.82 10.30
CA LEU A 190 -4.55 17.57 9.43
C LEU A 190 -5.67 18.61 9.67
N ALA A 191 -5.98 18.91 10.92
CA ALA A 191 -7.01 19.89 11.28
C ALA A 191 -6.63 21.30 10.81
N GLU A 192 -5.40 21.74 11.05
CA GLU A 192 -4.87 23.04 10.60
C GLU A 192 -4.97 23.19 9.07
N ARG A 193 -4.60 22.14 8.32
CA ARG A 193 -4.71 22.14 6.86
C ARG A 193 -6.17 22.28 6.41
N ASN A 194 -7.08 21.50 7.00
CA ASN A 194 -8.49 21.52 6.62
C ASN A 194 -9.11 22.91 6.90
N ALA A 195 -8.73 23.56 8.00
CA ALA A 195 -9.13 24.93 8.29
C ALA A 195 -8.63 25.91 7.21
N ALA A 196 -7.33 25.87 6.87
CA ALA A 196 -6.73 26.74 5.86
C ALA A 196 -7.37 26.57 4.45
N HIS A 197 -7.78 25.36 4.07
CA HIS A 197 -8.50 25.13 2.82
C HIS A 197 -9.91 25.74 2.83
N THR A 198 -10.59 25.67 3.98
CA THR A 198 -11.94 26.23 4.14
C THR A 198 -11.93 27.75 4.03
N GLU A 199 -10.97 28.41 4.70
CA GLU A 199 -10.79 29.87 4.62
C GLU A 199 -10.47 30.35 3.20
N ARG A 200 -9.60 29.64 2.48
CA ARG A 200 -9.29 29.96 1.07
C ARG A 200 -10.49 29.82 0.14
N ALA A 201 -11.34 28.82 0.37
CA ALA A 201 -12.56 28.62 -0.42
C ALA A 201 -13.57 29.76 -0.18
N GLN A 202 -13.76 30.17 1.08
CA GLN A 202 -14.65 31.28 1.45
C GLN A 202 -14.18 32.62 0.90
N LYS A 203 -12.86 32.88 0.91
CA LYS A 203 -12.30 34.12 0.35
C LYS A 203 -12.45 34.19 -1.16
N LYS A 204 -12.30 33.07 -1.87
CA LYS A 204 -12.44 33.02 -3.33
C LYS A 204 -13.88 33.20 -3.81
N SER A 205 -14.88 32.82 -3.02
CA SER A 205 -16.30 33.05 -3.34
C SER A 205 -16.79 34.47 -3.05
N GLY A 206 -16.01 35.28 -2.31
CA GLY A 206 -16.38 36.65 -1.96
C GLY A 206 -15.78 37.73 -2.88
N ASP A 207 -14.88 37.34 -3.80
CA ASP A 207 -14.21 38.25 -4.76
C ASP A 207 -14.88 38.23 -6.16
N ASP A 208 -15.99 37.49 -6.34
CA ASP A 208 -16.75 37.36 -7.60
C ASP A 208 -18.08 38.19 -7.61
N ASP A 209 -18.32 39.04 -6.60
CA ASP A 209 -19.43 40.03 -6.53
C ASP A 209 -18.89 41.47 -6.72
#